data_AF-A0A7Y5XZ64-F1
#
_entry.id   AF-A0A7Y5XZ64-F1
#
_cell.length_a   1.000
_cell.length_b   1.000
_cell.length_c   1.000
_cell.angle_alpha   90.00
_cell.angle_beta   90.00
_cell.angle_gamma   90.00
#
_symmetry.space_group_name_H-M   'P 1'
#
loop_
_entity.id
_entity.type
_entity.pdbx_description
1 polymer ?
#
loop_
_entity_poly.entity_id
_entity_poly.type
_entity_poly.pdbx_seq_one_letter_code
_entity_poly.pdbx_strand_id
1 'polypeptide(L)'
;MKHFARSVQQQQAGHFMPRVAKLDKHKYVAYIDTRIDELWHMDLHDLGTQPVRICKKRKAAEKAALALLAEAMHRYQGEQTR
;
A
#
# COMPACT_ATOMS: atom_id res chain seq x y z
N MET A 1 14.88 -9.53 -10.18
CA MET A 1 13.41 -9.40 -10.12
C MET A 1 12.68 -10.53 -9.38
N LYS A 2 13.30 -11.70 -9.11
CA LYS A 2 12.61 -12.83 -8.46
C LYS A 2 12.23 -12.62 -6.98
N HIS A 3 12.90 -11.71 -6.27
CA HIS A 3 12.61 -11.43 -4.86
C HIS A 3 11.32 -10.62 -4.64
N PHE A 4 10.95 -9.77 -5.60
CA PHE A 4 9.78 -8.91 -5.48
C PHE A 4 8.46 -9.69 -5.62
N ALA A 5 8.42 -10.69 -6.51
CA ALA A 5 7.22 -11.51 -6.69
C ALA A 5 6.93 -12.40 -5.46
N ARG A 6 7.99 -12.90 -4.80
CA ARG A 6 7.86 -13.75 -3.61
C ARG A 6 7.40 -12.97 -2.37
N SER A 7 7.85 -11.72 -2.22
CA SER A 7 7.36 -10.83 -1.16
C SER A 7 5.89 -10.45 -1.36
N VAL A 8 5.48 -10.20 -2.61
CA VAL A 8 4.09 -9.85 -2.95
C VAL A 8 3.13 -11.02 -2.69
N GLN A 9 3.51 -12.26 -2.99
CA GLN A 9 2.66 -13.44 -2.69
C GLN A 9 2.48 -13.67 -1.18
N GLN A 10 3.52 -13.46 -0.36
CA GLN A 10 3.37 -13.50 1.10
C GLN A 10 2.51 -12.33 1.63
N GLN A 11 2.58 -11.15 0.99
CA GLN A 11 1.74 -10.00 1.33
C GLN A 11 0.28 -10.16 0.91
N GLN A 12 -0.06 -11.00 -0.08
CA GLN A 12 -1.45 -11.28 -0.48
C GLN A 12 -2.26 -12.04 0.59
N ALA A 13 -1.59 -12.70 1.53
CA ALA A 13 -2.21 -13.25 2.73
C ALA A 13 -2.40 -12.21 3.85
N GLY A 14 -1.85 -11.01 3.69
CA GLY A 14 -1.91 -9.92 4.66
C GLY A 14 -3.15 -9.05 4.52
N HIS A 15 -3.48 -8.33 5.60
CA HIS A 15 -4.59 -7.39 5.67
C HIS A 15 -4.41 -6.15 4.76
N PHE A 16 -3.16 -5.86 4.33
CA PHE A 16 -2.83 -4.68 3.52
C PHE A 16 -2.04 -5.07 2.26
N MET A 17 -2.32 -4.37 1.15
CA MET A 17 -1.66 -4.57 -0.14
C MET A 17 -1.18 -3.23 -0.72
N PRO A 18 0.14 -3.02 -0.91
CA PRO A 18 0.65 -1.82 -1.54
C PRO A 18 0.37 -1.82 -3.05
N ARG A 19 -0.10 -0.68 -3.56
CA ARG A 19 -0.45 -0.47 -4.97
C ARG A 19 0.30 0.71 -5.56
N VAL A 20 0.60 0.58 -6.85
CA VAL A 20 1.11 1.66 -7.70
C VAL A 20 0.34 1.66 -9.00
N ALA A 21 -0.28 2.79 -9.35
CA ALA A 21 -0.95 2.97 -10.64
C ALA A 21 -0.36 4.18 -11.39
N LYS A 22 -0.36 4.12 -12.72
CA LYS A 22 0.03 5.25 -13.55
C LYS A 22 -1.20 6.14 -13.76
N LEU A 23 -1.06 7.43 -13.47
CA LEU A 23 -2.14 8.41 -13.68
C LEU A 23 -2.00 9.09 -15.06
N ASP A 24 -0.77 9.49 -15.40
CA ASP A 24 -0.50 10.32 -16.57
C ASP A 24 0.98 10.17 -17.01
N LYS A 25 1.40 10.86 -18.07
CA LYS A 25 2.79 10.96 -18.49
C LYS A 25 3.64 11.55 -17.35
N HIS A 26 4.46 10.70 -16.74
CA HIS A 26 5.28 11.02 -15.56
C HIS A 26 4.48 11.32 -14.29
N LYS A 27 3.30 10.73 -14.11
CA LYS A 27 2.60 10.74 -12.82
C LYS A 27 2.19 9.33 -12.43
N TYR A 28 2.56 8.95 -11.22
CA TYR A 28 2.25 7.66 -10.62
C TYR A 28 1.64 7.90 -9.26
N VAL A 29 0.60 7.15 -8.92
CA VAL A 29 -0.01 7.16 -7.61
C VAL A 29 0.41 5.91 -6.85
N ALA A 30 0.70 6.07 -5.57
CA ALA A 30 0.97 5.00 -4.61
C ALA A 30 -0.11 5.05 -3.53
N TYR A 31 -0.71 3.92 -3.22
CA TYR A 31 -1.78 3.78 -2.23
C TYR A 31 -1.81 2.36 -1.65
N ILE A 32 -2.65 2.11 -0.66
CA ILE A 32 -2.85 0.80 -0.02
C ILE A 32 -4.28 0.33 -0.28
N ASP A 33 -4.45 -0.94 -0.61
CA ASP A 33 -5.73 -1.63 -0.45
C ASP A 33 -5.73 -2.37 0.89
N THR A 34 -6.85 -2.31 1.60
CA THR A 34 -7.10 -3.08 2.81
C THR A 34 -8.06 -4.22 2.47
N ARG A 35 -7.83 -5.39 3.05
CA ARG A 35 -8.67 -6.56 2.84
C ARG A 35 -9.82 -6.55 3.83
N ILE A 36 -11.04 -6.57 3.31
CA ILE A 36 -12.29 -6.69 4.07
C ILE A 36 -12.99 -7.94 3.56
N ASP A 37 -13.01 -8.98 4.40
CA ASP A 37 -13.46 -10.33 4.05
C ASP A 37 -12.77 -10.87 2.77
N GLU A 38 -13.54 -11.07 1.71
CA GLU A 38 -13.08 -11.54 0.40
C GLU A 38 -12.80 -10.40 -0.60
N LEU A 39 -13.03 -9.16 -0.19
CA LEU A 39 -12.90 -7.97 -1.04
C LEU A 39 -11.65 -7.15 -0.69
N TRP A 40 -11.14 -6.45 -1.69
CA TRP A 40 -10.11 -5.43 -1.53
C TRP A 40 -10.76 -4.05 -1.60
N HIS A 41 -10.63 -3.29 -0.53
CA HIS A 41 -11.10 -1.92 -0.44
C HIS A 41 -9.90 -0.98 -0.57
N MET A 42 -9.98 -0.01 -1.48
CA MET A 42 -8.95 1.03 -1.56
C MET A 42 -9.07 1.91 -0.31
N ASP A 43 -8.07 1.84 0.55
CA ASP A 43 -8.12 2.53 1.83
C ASP A 43 -7.74 4.00 1.65
N LEU A 44 -8.75 4.84 1.47
CA LEU A 44 -8.61 6.28 1.32
C LEU A 44 -8.81 7.07 2.62
N HIS A 45 -9.36 6.44 3.66
CA HIS A 45 -9.92 7.16 4.80
C HIS A 45 -9.45 6.69 6.17
N ASP A 46 -9.07 5.42 6.37
CA ASP A 46 -8.85 4.89 7.72
C ASP A 46 -7.44 5.15 8.27
N LEU A 47 -6.50 5.55 7.41
CA LEU A 47 -5.12 5.79 7.80
C LEU A 47 -4.81 7.21 8.30
N GLY A 48 -5.79 8.06 8.66
CA GLY A 48 -5.62 9.35 9.38
C GLY A 48 -4.68 10.42 8.77
N THR A 49 -4.00 10.09 7.68
CA THR A 49 -3.02 10.86 6.89
C THR A 49 -3.24 10.44 5.45
N GLN A 50 -3.06 11.33 4.47
CA GLN A 50 -3.31 11.03 3.05
C GLN A 50 -2.68 9.67 2.67
N PRO A 51 -3.48 8.61 2.45
CA PRO A 51 -2.98 7.27 2.15
C PRO A 51 -2.51 7.16 0.70
N VAL A 52 -2.53 8.29 -0.01
CA VAL A 52 -2.22 8.41 -1.43
C VAL A 52 -1.01 9.32 -1.59
N ARG A 53 0.00 8.86 -2.30
CA ARG A 53 1.18 9.66 -2.68
C ARG A 53 1.29 9.73 -4.20
N ILE A 54 1.38 10.95 -4.74
CA ILE A 54 1.60 11.18 -6.17
C ILE A 54 3.09 11.44 -6.40
N CYS A 55 3.70 10.69 -7.31
CA CYS A 55 5.12 10.73 -7.62
C CYS A 55 5.35 10.93 -9.13
N LYS A 56 6.46 11.60 -9.48
CA LYS A 56 6.84 11.81 -10.89
C LYS A 56 7.46 10.58 -11.57
N LYS A 57 8.00 9.65 -10.78
CA LYS A 57 8.71 8.44 -11.25
C LYS A 57 8.10 7.19 -10.63
N ARG A 58 8.01 6.11 -11.41
CA ARG A 58 7.48 4.81 -10.94
C ARG A 58 8.20 4.28 -9.71
N LYS A 59 9.53 4.26 -9.73
CA LYS A 59 10.36 3.77 -8.61
C LYS A 59 10.13 4.56 -7.30
N ALA A 60 9.83 5.86 -7.41
CA ALA A 60 9.48 6.68 -6.26
C ALA A 60 8.11 6.31 -5.70
N ALA A 61 7.12 6.06 -6.57
CA ALA A 61 5.81 5.56 -6.17
C ALA A 61 5.91 4.17 -5.50
N GLU A 62 6.72 3.26 -6.03
CA GLU A 62 6.96 1.94 -5.40
C GLU A 62 7.54 2.08 -3.99
N LYS A 63 8.53 2.96 -3.80
CA LYS A 63 9.07 3.26 -2.46
C LYS A 63 8.01 3.86 -1.54
N ALA A 64 7.18 4.78 -2.06
CA ALA A 64 6.10 5.39 -1.29
C ALA A 64 5.03 4.36 -0.88
N ALA A 65 4.66 3.43 -1.76
CA ALA A 65 3.69 2.37 -1.45
C ALA A 65 4.21 1.44 -0.34
N LEU A 66 5.49 1.10 -0.35
CA LEU A 66 6.11 0.30 0.71
C LEU A 66 6.17 1.06 2.05
N ALA A 67 6.41 2.37 2.03
CA ALA A 67 6.37 3.19 3.23
C ALA A 67 4.96 3.26 3.83
N LEU A 68 3.94 3.46 2.99
CA LEU A 68 2.54 3.44 3.41
C LEU A 68 2.15 2.09 4.03
N LEU A 69 2.65 0.98 3.49
CA LEU A 69 2.40 -0.34 4.07
C LEU A 69 3.01 -0.47 5.46
N ALA A 70 4.26 -0.05 5.64
CA ALA A 70 4.94 -0.11 6.94
C ALA A 70 4.18 0.71 8.00
N GLU A 71 3.68 1.89 7.61
CA GLU A 71 2.83 2.73 8.47
C GLU A 71 1.50 2.03 8.82
N ALA A 72 0.81 1.46 7.83
CA ALA A 72 -0.45 0.74 8.04
C ALA A 72 -0.27 -0.48 8.96
N MET A 73 0.77 -1.28 8.75
CA MET A 73 1.09 -2.43 9.59
C MET A 73 1.39 -2.03 11.04
N HIS A 74 2.15 -0.95 11.25
CA HIS A 74 2.49 -0.45 12.58
C HIS A 74 1.24 0.00 13.36
N ARG A 75 0.31 0.69 12.69
CA ARG A 75 -0.94 1.15 13.32
C ARG A 75 -1.87 -0.01 13.66
N TYR A 76 -2.05 -0.94 12.73
CA TYR A 76 -2.88 -2.13 12.93
C TYR A 76 -2.43 -2.97 14.13
N GLN A 77 -1.12 -3.15 14.32
CA GLN A 77 -0.56 -3.81 15.50
C GLN A 77 -0.89 -3.06 16.80
N GLY A 78 -0.83 -1.73 16.79
CA GLY A 78 -1.18 -0.89 17.94
C GLY A 78 -2.66 -0.93 18.30
N GLU A 79 -3.55 -1.12 17.33
CA GLU A 79 -5.00 -1.25 17.54
C GLU A 79 -5.39 -2.64 18.05
N GLN A 80 -4.74 -3.71 17.58
CA GLN A 80 -5.01 -5.08 18.06
C GLN A 80 -4.57 -5.35 19.50
N THR A 81 -3.70 -4.50 20.07
CA THR A 81 -3.17 -4.68 21.44
C THR A 81 -3.93 -3.87 22.49
N ARG A 82 -4.98 -3.14 22.10
CA ARG A 82 -5.86 -2.38 22.99
C ARG A 82 -7.16 -3.11 23.24
#